data_AF-F0GYF2-F1
#
_entry.id   AF-F0GYF2-F1
#
_cell.length_a   1.000
_cell.length_b   1.000
_cell.length_c   1.000
_cell.angle_alpha   90.00
_cell.angle_beta   90.00
_cell.angle_gamma   90.00
#
_symmetry.space_group_name_H-M   'P 1'
#
loop_
_entity.id
_entity.type
_entity.pdbx_description
1 polymer ?
#
loop_
_entity_poly.entity_id
_entity_poly.type
_entity_poly.pdbx_seq_one_letter_code
_entity_poly.pdbx_strand_id
1 'polypeptide(L)'
;MDDYFYMKEAINEAKLARLEEEVPIGCVIVKNGKIIARSHNYTYKGKSALKHAEILAIDKASKYVGDFRLEDCTMYVTMEPCSMCAGAIINSRIDRLVIALADVKRGACGSNTNITGDRSQLHFLDAEFGLMKDQSLEILQSFFKKLRDRRKKKKKILASKKQESFLICSNNMPNYIIFINQGSK
;
A
#
# COMPACT_ATOMS: atom_id res chain seq x y z
N MET A 1 12.97 -23.17 -9.79
CA MET A 1 12.93 -21.68 -9.70
C MET A 1 13.17 -21.31 -8.25
N ASP A 2 13.90 -20.23 -8.01
CA ASP A 2 14.33 -19.80 -6.67
C ASP A 2 13.44 -18.67 -6.12
N ASP A 3 13.59 -18.38 -4.83
CA ASP A 3 12.84 -17.32 -4.15
C ASP A 3 13.07 -15.93 -4.76
N TYR A 4 14.29 -15.67 -5.28
CA TYR A 4 14.63 -14.41 -5.95
C TYR A 4 13.76 -14.16 -7.18
N PHE A 5 13.51 -15.19 -7.99
CA PHE A 5 12.62 -15.09 -9.15
C PHE A 5 11.20 -14.67 -8.71
N TYR A 6 10.63 -15.32 -7.71
CA TYR A 6 9.26 -15.04 -7.27
C TYR A 6 9.13 -13.67 -6.60
N MET A 7 10.10 -13.28 -5.78
CA MET A 7 10.10 -11.93 -5.18
C MET A 7 10.28 -10.85 -6.25
N LYS A 8 11.08 -11.10 -7.29
CA LYS A 8 11.20 -10.18 -8.44
C LYS A 8 9.85 -10.02 -9.17
N GLU A 9 9.06 -11.08 -9.29
CA GLU A 9 7.71 -11.01 -9.85
C GLU A 9 6.75 -10.20 -8.96
N ALA A 10 6.81 -10.34 -7.63
CA ALA A 10 6.07 -9.48 -6.71
C ALA A 10 6.49 -8.00 -6.84
N ILE A 11 7.79 -7.74 -7.03
CA ILE A 11 8.30 -6.38 -7.30
C ILE A 11 7.77 -5.84 -8.64
N ASN A 12 7.61 -6.68 -9.66
CA ASN A 12 7.01 -6.26 -10.93
C ASN A 12 5.55 -5.84 -10.74
N GLU A 13 4.77 -6.58 -9.93
CA GLU A 13 3.42 -6.16 -9.53
C GLU A 13 3.42 -4.83 -8.75
N ALA A 14 4.36 -4.63 -7.82
CA ALA A 14 4.50 -3.36 -7.10
C ALA A 14 4.78 -2.17 -8.05
N LYS A 15 5.53 -2.39 -9.13
CA LYS A 15 5.74 -1.38 -10.18
C LYS A 15 4.45 -1.07 -10.94
N LEU A 16 3.59 -2.06 -11.18
CA LEU A 16 2.27 -1.84 -11.79
C LEU A 16 1.39 -0.97 -10.88
N ALA A 17 1.26 -1.29 -9.58
CA ALA A 17 0.55 -0.43 -8.62
C ALA A 17 1.07 1.02 -8.66
N ARG A 18 2.38 1.21 -8.73
CA ARG A 18 2.98 2.55 -8.83
C ARG A 18 2.53 3.31 -10.10
N LEU A 19 2.48 2.64 -11.24
CA LEU A 19 2.01 3.22 -12.51
C LEU A 19 0.53 3.61 -12.41
N GLU A 20 -0.22 2.84 -11.64
CA GLU A 20 -1.61 3.08 -11.33
C GLU A 20 -1.87 4.12 -10.23
N GLU A 21 -0.82 4.77 -9.72
CA GLU A 21 -0.87 5.72 -8.61
C GLU A 21 -1.41 5.12 -7.29
N GLU A 22 -1.33 3.80 -7.14
CA GLU A 22 -1.57 3.05 -5.91
C GLU A 22 -0.30 2.93 -5.07
N VAL A 23 -0.45 2.64 -3.78
CA VAL A 23 0.71 2.34 -2.92
C VAL A 23 1.43 1.11 -3.49
N PRO A 24 2.74 1.16 -3.81
CA PRO A 24 3.42 0.15 -4.60
C PRO A 24 3.77 -1.09 -3.77
N ILE A 25 2.77 -1.93 -3.55
CA ILE A 25 2.90 -3.23 -2.90
C ILE A 25 2.41 -4.27 -3.90
N GLY A 26 3.23 -5.31 -4.10
CA GLY A 26 2.93 -6.43 -4.97
C GLY A 26 3.03 -7.74 -4.22
N CYS A 27 2.29 -8.73 -4.70
CA CYS A 27 2.18 -10.06 -4.12
C CYS A 27 2.09 -11.11 -5.22
N VAL A 28 2.76 -12.24 -5.02
CA VAL A 28 2.57 -13.46 -5.82
C VAL A 28 2.37 -14.67 -4.93
N ILE A 29 1.55 -15.61 -5.37
CA ILE A 29 1.36 -16.91 -4.72
C ILE A 29 1.82 -18.01 -5.67
N VAL A 30 2.63 -18.92 -5.14
CA VAL A 30 3.26 -20.02 -5.87
C VAL A 30 2.76 -21.34 -5.31
N LYS A 31 2.40 -22.28 -6.20
CA LYS A 31 2.10 -23.68 -5.86
C LYS A 31 2.87 -24.58 -6.83
N ASN A 32 3.58 -25.59 -6.32
CA ASN A 32 4.38 -26.52 -7.12
C ASN A 32 5.33 -25.84 -8.11
N GLY A 33 6.01 -24.78 -7.67
CA GLY A 33 6.94 -24.00 -8.49
C GLY A 33 6.29 -23.15 -9.60
N LYS A 34 4.97 -23.03 -9.62
CA LYS A 34 4.22 -22.21 -10.58
C LYS A 34 3.53 -21.06 -9.85
N ILE A 35 3.69 -19.84 -10.36
CA ILE A 35 2.89 -18.71 -9.89
C ILE A 35 1.43 -18.91 -10.33
N ILE A 36 0.53 -19.07 -9.36
CA ILE A 36 -0.90 -19.26 -9.57
C ILE A 36 -1.71 -17.97 -9.39
N ALA A 37 -1.14 -16.98 -8.70
CA ALA A 37 -1.73 -15.65 -8.57
C ALA A 37 -0.67 -14.55 -8.56
N ARG A 38 -0.99 -13.43 -9.19
CA ARG A 38 -0.26 -12.16 -9.14
C ARG A 38 -1.23 -11.02 -8.85
N SER A 39 -0.82 -10.10 -8.01
CA SER A 39 -1.64 -8.92 -7.68
C SER A 39 -0.80 -7.81 -7.10
N HIS A 40 -1.38 -6.62 -7.11
CA HIS A 40 -0.85 -5.44 -6.46
C HIS A 40 -2.00 -4.67 -5.79
N ASN A 41 -1.65 -3.73 -4.91
CA ASN A 41 -2.63 -2.87 -4.25
C ASN A 41 -3.52 -2.15 -5.26
N TYR A 42 -4.83 -2.13 -4.97
CA TYR A 42 -5.85 -1.49 -5.81
C TYR A 42 -6.91 -0.78 -4.94
N THR A 43 -6.48 -0.24 -3.80
CA THR A 43 -7.34 0.34 -2.77
C THR A 43 -8.07 1.59 -3.26
N TYR A 44 -7.35 2.53 -3.88
CA TYR A 44 -7.91 3.83 -4.28
C TYR A 44 -8.83 3.69 -5.50
N LYS A 45 -8.32 3.11 -6.59
CA LYS A 45 -9.08 2.86 -7.82
C LYS A 45 -10.20 1.86 -7.62
N GLY A 46 -9.93 0.81 -6.85
CA GLY A 46 -10.92 -0.21 -6.51
C GLY A 46 -11.95 0.24 -5.48
N LYS A 47 -11.78 1.44 -4.90
CA LYS A 47 -12.68 2.07 -3.91
C LYS A 47 -13.02 1.13 -2.75
N SER A 48 -12.05 0.38 -2.26
CA SER A 48 -12.26 -0.57 -1.17
C SER A 48 -11.01 -0.71 -0.32
N ALA A 49 -11.19 -0.60 0.99
CA ALA A 49 -10.13 -0.79 1.98
C ALA A 49 -9.57 -2.23 1.99
N LEU A 50 -10.30 -3.19 1.43
CA LEU A 50 -9.91 -4.61 1.42
C LEU A 50 -9.00 -4.97 0.23
N LYS A 51 -8.86 -4.10 -0.77
CA LYS A 51 -8.16 -4.40 -2.03
C LYS A 51 -6.64 -4.24 -1.92
N HIS A 52 -6.07 -4.89 -0.90
CA HIS A 52 -4.63 -5.05 -0.74
C HIS A 52 -4.10 -6.15 -1.66
N ALA A 53 -2.81 -6.10 -2.00
CA ALA A 53 -2.17 -7.06 -2.87
C ALA A 53 -2.40 -8.51 -2.39
N GLU A 54 -2.19 -8.78 -1.10
CA GLU A 54 -2.29 -10.10 -0.48
C GLU A 54 -3.72 -10.66 -0.53
N ILE A 55 -4.72 -9.84 -0.21
CA ILE A 55 -6.13 -10.23 -0.28
C ILE A 55 -6.53 -10.59 -1.71
N LEU A 56 -6.12 -9.75 -2.68
CA LEU A 56 -6.38 -9.99 -4.10
C LEU A 56 -5.61 -11.22 -4.61
N ALA A 57 -4.42 -11.51 -4.08
CA ALA A 57 -3.66 -12.71 -4.44
C ALA A 57 -4.37 -13.96 -3.94
N ILE A 58 -4.80 -13.96 -2.67
CA ILE A 58 -5.54 -15.07 -2.06
C ILE A 58 -6.81 -15.36 -2.84
N ASP A 59 -7.63 -14.35 -3.14
CA ASP A 59 -8.87 -14.54 -3.93
C ASP A 59 -8.59 -15.15 -5.31
N LYS A 60 -7.55 -14.68 -6.03
CA LYS A 60 -7.15 -15.23 -7.32
C LYS A 60 -6.63 -16.67 -7.20
N ALA A 61 -5.81 -16.96 -6.20
CA ALA A 61 -5.24 -18.27 -5.96
C ALA A 61 -6.34 -19.28 -5.58
N SER A 62 -7.28 -18.90 -4.72
CA SER A 62 -8.41 -19.75 -4.34
C SER A 62 -9.29 -20.10 -5.53
N LYS A 63 -9.53 -19.13 -6.43
CA LYS A 63 -10.24 -19.39 -7.70
C LYS A 63 -9.47 -20.32 -8.62
N TYR A 64 -8.14 -20.20 -8.68
CA TYR A 64 -7.29 -21.08 -9.48
C TYR A 64 -7.31 -22.52 -8.95
N VAL A 65 -7.25 -22.69 -7.63
CA VAL A 65 -7.26 -24.01 -6.96
C VAL A 65 -8.66 -24.63 -6.93
N GLY A 66 -9.71 -23.80 -6.87
CA GLY A 66 -11.09 -24.25 -6.64
C GLY A 66 -11.43 -24.48 -5.16
N ASP A 67 -10.59 -24.02 -4.23
CA ASP A 67 -10.78 -24.11 -2.77
C ASP A 67 -10.21 -22.84 -2.10
N PHE A 68 -10.71 -22.49 -0.92
CA PHE A 68 -10.14 -21.45 -0.07
C PHE A 68 -8.83 -21.89 0.61
N ARG A 69 -8.61 -23.21 0.74
CA ARG A 69 -7.36 -23.78 1.28
C ARG A 69 -6.25 -23.71 0.25
N LEU A 70 -5.23 -22.92 0.56
CA LEU A 70 -4.02 -22.70 -0.21
C LEU A 70 -2.84 -23.46 0.40
N GLU A 71 -3.07 -24.71 0.81
CA GLU A 71 -2.02 -25.63 1.23
C GLU A 71 -1.03 -25.86 0.08
N ASP A 72 0.22 -26.15 0.44
CA ASP A 72 1.40 -26.24 -0.43
C ASP A 72 1.69 -24.94 -1.20
N CYS A 73 1.18 -23.80 -0.73
CA CYS A 73 1.45 -22.50 -1.34
C CYS A 73 2.48 -21.69 -0.56
N THR A 74 3.34 -20.98 -1.31
CA THR A 74 4.20 -19.93 -0.78
C THR A 74 3.73 -18.57 -1.28
N MET A 75 3.57 -17.62 -0.36
CA MET A 75 3.30 -16.22 -0.67
C MET A 75 4.59 -15.40 -0.63
N TYR A 76 4.83 -14.60 -1.66
CA TYR A 76 5.90 -13.60 -1.70
C TYR A 76 5.27 -12.21 -1.78
N VAL A 77 5.63 -11.32 -0.86
CA VAL A 77 5.06 -9.96 -0.78
C VAL A 77 6.15 -8.92 -0.55
N THR A 78 6.05 -7.78 -1.23
CA THR A 78 7.10 -6.74 -1.20
C THR A 78 7.12 -5.92 0.08
N MET A 79 6.08 -6.01 0.91
CA MET A 79 5.94 -5.29 2.18
C MET A 79 5.18 -6.16 3.18
N GLU A 80 5.52 -6.04 4.45
CA GLU A 80 4.93 -6.85 5.51
C GLU A 80 3.40 -6.68 5.56
N PRO A 81 2.64 -7.79 5.58
CA PRO A 81 1.19 -7.75 5.67
C PRO A 81 0.69 -7.05 6.93
N CYS A 82 -0.37 -6.25 6.79
CA CYS A 82 -1.08 -5.68 7.94
C CYS A 82 -2.00 -6.72 8.62
N SER A 83 -2.63 -6.38 9.74
CA SER A 83 -3.46 -7.32 10.51
C SER A 83 -4.57 -7.99 9.69
N MET A 84 -5.18 -7.26 8.76
CA MET A 84 -6.19 -7.81 7.84
C MET A 84 -5.60 -8.90 6.93
N CYS A 85 -4.48 -8.60 6.29
CA CYS A 85 -3.82 -9.52 5.36
C CYS A 85 -3.23 -10.73 6.11
N ALA A 86 -2.63 -10.51 7.29
CA ALA A 86 -2.12 -11.56 8.15
C ALA A 86 -3.21 -12.57 8.56
N GLY A 87 -4.39 -12.08 8.98
CA GLY A 87 -5.53 -12.95 9.27
C GLY A 87 -6.02 -13.72 8.04
N ALA A 88 -6.03 -13.09 6.86
CA ALA A 88 -6.40 -13.76 5.61
C ALA A 88 -5.40 -14.85 5.20
N ILE A 89 -4.10 -14.61 5.39
CA ILE A 89 -3.04 -15.59 5.13
C ILE A 89 -3.25 -16.84 6.00
N ILE A 90 -3.51 -16.67 7.29
CA ILE A 90 -3.79 -17.79 8.20
C ILE A 90 -5.07 -18.53 7.84
N ASN A 91 -6.16 -17.79 7.58
CA ASN A 91 -7.44 -18.41 7.24
C ASN A 91 -7.42 -19.14 5.89
N SER A 92 -6.53 -18.75 4.97
CA SER A 92 -6.33 -19.42 3.68
C SER A 92 -5.34 -20.57 3.73
N ARG A 93 -4.74 -20.91 4.88
CA ARG A 93 -3.84 -22.08 5.03
C ARG A 93 -2.60 -22.03 4.14
N ILE A 94 -2.06 -20.84 3.90
CA ILE A 94 -0.78 -20.69 3.19
C ILE A 94 0.35 -21.19 4.10
N ASP A 95 1.24 -22.04 3.59
CA ASP A 95 2.26 -22.69 4.43
C ASP A 95 3.51 -21.84 4.66
N ARG A 96 3.85 -20.97 3.70
CA ARG A 96 5.09 -20.18 3.75
C ARG A 96 4.86 -18.74 3.30
N LEU A 97 5.44 -17.81 4.04
CA LEU A 97 5.36 -16.37 3.77
C LEU A 97 6.75 -15.76 3.70
N VAL A 98 7.08 -15.18 2.56
CA VAL A 98 8.35 -14.50 2.30
C VAL A 98 8.09 -13.02 2.04
N ILE A 99 8.71 -12.16 2.85
CA ILE A 99 8.47 -10.72 2.90
C ILE A 99 9.76 -9.98 2.56
N ALA A 100 9.69 -9.02 1.64
CA ALA A 100 10.86 -8.20 1.33
C ALA A 100 11.15 -7.18 2.43
N LEU A 101 10.18 -6.32 2.75
CA LEU A 101 10.34 -5.17 3.64
C LEU A 101 9.44 -5.27 4.87
N ALA A 102 10.02 -5.19 6.05
CA ALA A 102 9.30 -5.08 7.32
C ALA A 102 8.54 -3.74 7.47
N ASP A 103 7.38 -3.76 8.13
CA ASP A 103 6.59 -2.57 8.50
C ASP A 103 6.46 -2.45 10.03
N VAL A 104 7.38 -1.70 10.64
CA VAL A 104 7.40 -1.45 12.09
C VAL A 104 6.17 -0.73 12.64
N LYS A 105 5.34 -0.12 11.78
CA LYS A 105 4.17 0.66 12.22
C LYS A 105 2.87 -0.11 12.11
N ARG A 106 2.74 -1.00 11.12
CA ARG A 106 1.47 -1.67 10.78
C ARG A 106 1.60 -3.16 10.50
N GLY A 107 2.82 -3.67 10.43
CA GLY A 107 3.12 -5.06 10.10
C GLY A 107 2.65 -6.02 11.20
N ALA A 108 1.93 -7.05 10.79
CA ALA A 108 1.30 -8.00 11.70
C ALA A 108 1.88 -9.42 11.57
N CYS A 109 3.08 -9.55 11.01
CA CYS A 109 3.77 -10.82 10.80
C CYS A 109 5.08 -10.92 11.59
N GLY A 110 5.30 -10.03 12.56
CA GLY A 110 6.48 -10.01 13.41
C GLY A 110 6.95 -8.62 13.83
N SER A 111 6.67 -7.56 13.05
CA SER A 111 7.26 -6.23 13.35
C SER A 111 6.49 -5.42 14.39
N ASN A 112 5.19 -5.21 14.20
CA ASN A 112 4.36 -4.47 15.17
C ASN A 112 3.53 -5.43 16.02
N THR A 113 2.91 -6.41 15.39
CA THR A 113 2.25 -7.56 16.03
C THR A 113 2.63 -8.82 15.28
N ASN A 114 2.33 -10.01 15.83
CA ASN A 114 2.62 -11.29 15.18
C ASN A 114 1.38 -12.19 15.15
N ILE A 115 0.46 -11.91 14.22
CA ILE A 115 -0.76 -12.71 14.02
C ILE A 115 -0.42 -14.03 13.35
N THR A 116 0.49 -14.03 12.36
CA THR A 116 0.81 -15.26 11.62
C THR A 116 1.53 -16.29 12.48
N GLY A 117 2.36 -15.85 13.43
CA GLY A 117 3.09 -16.74 14.34
C GLY A 117 2.36 -17.10 15.64
N ASP A 118 1.10 -16.68 15.83
CA ASP A 118 0.31 -17.00 17.01
C ASP A 118 -0.05 -18.49 17.04
N ARG A 119 0.58 -19.23 17.96
CA ARG A 119 0.42 -20.69 18.10
C ARG A 119 -0.93 -21.11 18.70
N SER A 120 -1.76 -20.18 19.15
CA SER A 120 -3.14 -20.48 19.56
C SER A 120 -4.09 -20.64 18.37
N GLN A 121 -3.69 -20.20 17.18
CA GLN A 121 -4.48 -20.33 15.95
C GLN A 121 -4.45 -21.77 15.41
N LEU A 122 -5.50 -22.15 14.66
CA LEU A 122 -5.57 -23.46 14.00
C LEU A 122 -4.51 -23.66 12.90
N HIS A 123 -4.02 -22.56 12.32
CA HIS A 123 -2.92 -22.54 11.37
C HIS A 123 -2.01 -21.38 11.74
N PHE A 124 -0.70 -21.57 11.61
CA PHE A 124 0.30 -20.56 11.93
C PHE A 124 1.51 -20.75 11.03
N LEU A 125 2.28 -19.68 10.85
CA LEU A 125 3.55 -19.70 10.14
C LEU A 125 4.44 -18.56 10.65
N ASP A 126 5.75 -18.81 10.69
CA ASP A 126 6.73 -17.76 10.93
C ASP A 126 7.10 -17.11 9.59
N ALA A 127 7.09 -15.78 9.53
CA ALA A 127 7.38 -15.06 8.31
C ALA A 127 8.90 -14.92 8.10
N GLU A 128 9.35 -15.09 6.86
CA GLU A 128 10.73 -14.89 6.44
C GLU A 128 10.90 -13.47 5.88
N PHE A 129 11.93 -12.74 6.30
CA PHE A 129 12.11 -11.33 5.94
C PHE A 129 13.41 -11.05 5.18
N GLY A 130 13.40 -9.95 4.43
CA GLY A 130 14.62 -9.30 3.93
C GLY A 130 14.98 -9.62 2.48
N LEU A 131 14.27 -10.54 1.83
CA LEU A 131 14.54 -10.91 0.45
C LEU A 131 14.26 -9.74 -0.51
N MET A 132 15.28 -9.24 -1.19
CA MET A 132 15.17 -8.06 -2.08
C MET A 132 14.58 -6.81 -1.39
N LYS A 133 14.93 -6.62 -0.11
CA LYS A 133 14.44 -5.48 0.70
C LYS A 133 14.77 -4.13 0.08
N ASP A 134 15.96 -3.96 -0.48
CA ASP A 134 16.46 -2.66 -0.94
C ASP A 134 15.68 -2.19 -2.17
N GLN A 135 15.39 -3.12 -3.10
CA GLN A 135 14.56 -2.85 -4.28
C GLN A 135 13.12 -2.49 -3.90
N SER A 136 12.54 -3.21 -2.93
CA SER A 136 11.18 -2.92 -2.45
C SER A 136 11.11 -1.57 -1.74
N LEU A 137 12.12 -1.26 -0.92
CA LEU A 137 12.25 0.02 -0.22
C LEU A 137 12.38 1.20 -1.18
N GLU A 138 13.20 1.08 -2.22
CA GLU A 138 13.41 2.13 -3.22
C GLU A 138 12.10 2.52 -3.92
N ILE A 139 11.33 1.52 -4.37
CA ILE A 139 10.05 1.73 -5.04
C ILE A 139 9.06 2.44 -4.10
N LEU A 140 8.98 2.00 -2.85
CA LEU A 140 8.07 2.58 -1.86
C LEU A 140 8.45 4.04 -1.51
N GLN A 141 9.73 4.29 -1.27
CA GLN A 141 10.23 5.63 -0.93
C GLN A 141 10.04 6.61 -2.08
N SER A 142 10.35 6.19 -3.32
CA SER A 142 10.20 7.03 -4.51
C SER A 142 8.73 7.43 -4.73
N PHE A 143 7.78 6.52 -4.50
CA PHE A 143 6.34 6.81 -4.57
C PHE A 143 5.92 7.87 -3.55
N PHE A 144 6.25 7.69 -2.27
CA PHE A 144 5.85 8.67 -1.25
C PHE A 144 6.56 10.02 -1.39
N LYS A 145 7.81 10.04 -1.88
CA LYS A 145 8.51 11.28 -2.23
C LYS A 145 7.72 12.05 -3.31
N LYS A 146 7.36 11.38 -4.40
CA LYS A 146 6.56 11.97 -5.49
C LYS A 146 5.20 12.50 -4.99
N LEU A 147 4.53 11.77 -4.09
CA LEU A 147 3.27 12.22 -3.48
C LEU A 147 3.45 13.49 -2.63
N ARG A 148 4.50 13.55 -1.79
CA ARG A 148 4.79 14.74 -0.98
C ARG A 148 5.09 15.96 -1.86
N ASP A 149 5.84 15.79 -2.94
CA ASP A 149 6.20 16.87 -3.84
C ASP A 149 4.97 17.40 -4.60
N ARG A 150 4.08 16.51 -5.07
CA ARG A 150 2.79 16.88 -5.67
C ARG A 150 1.91 17.68 -4.71
N ARG A 151 1.82 17.25 -3.44
CA ARG A 151 1.07 17.97 -2.39
C ARG A 151 1.63 19.37 -2.15
N LYS A 152 2.97 19.52 -2.06
CA LYS A 152 3.63 20.82 -1.91
C LYS A 152 3.33 21.76 -3.10
N LYS A 153 3.42 21.25 -4.34
CA LYS A 153 3.08 22.03 -5.54
C LYS A 153 1.62 22.47 -5.55
N LYS A 154 0.68 21.56 -5.25
CA LYS A 154 -0.76 21.89 -5.17
C LYS A 154 -1.05 22.96 -4.12
N LYS A 155 -0.40 22.88 -2.94
CA LYS A 155 -0.55 23.90 -1.88
C LYS A 155 -0.04 25.27 -2.32
N LYS A 156 1.11 25.34 -3.02
CA LYS A 156 1.64 26.58 -3.58
C LYS A 156 0.69 27.21 -4.61
N ILE A 157 0.17 26.40 -5.55
CA ILE A 157 -0.79 26.85 -6.57
C ILE A 157 -2.09 27.36 -5.93
N LEU A 158 -2.59 26.67 -4.90
CA LEU A 158 -3.80 27.11 -4.21
C LEU A 158 -3.58 28.41 -3.42
N ALA A 159 -2.40 28.59 -2.82
CA ALA A 159 -2.02 29.83 -2.13
C ALA A 159 -1.92 31.01 -3.11
N SER A 160 -1.29 30.84 -4.28
CA SER A 160 -1.16 31.90 -5.28
C SER A 160 -2.53 32.31 -5.85
N LYS A 161 -3.41 31.35 -6.17
CA LYS A 161 -4.78 31.64 -6.64
C LYS A 161 -5.62 32.38 -5.60
N LYS A 162 -5.46 32.07 -4.32
CA LYS A 162 -6.16 32.76 -3.23
C LYS A 162 -5.69 34.21 -3.11
N GLN A 163 -4.41 34.46 -3.35
CA GLN A 163 -3.79 35.79 -3.36
C GLN A 163 -4.25 36.62 -4.56
N GLU A 164 -4.32 36.03 -5.76
CA GLU A 164 -4.90 36.66 -6.96
C GLU A 164 -6.39 36.97 -6.80
N SER A 165 -7.18 36.04 -6.25
CA SER A 165 -8.62 36.28 -6.00
C SER A 165 -8.86 37.38 -4.96
N PHE A 166 -7.99 37.50 -3.96
CA PHE A 166 -8.06 38.57 -2.96
C PHE A 166 -7.71 39.93 -3.60
N LEU A 167 -6.68 39.96 -4.46
CA LEU A 167 -6.26 41.17 -5.18
C LEU A 167 -7.31 41.66 -6.20
N ILE A 168 -8.00 40.74 -6.88
CA ILE A 168 -9.10 41.06 -7.79
C ILE A 168 -10.30 41.62 -7.00
N CYS A 169 -10.60 41.06 -5.82
CA CYS A 169 -11.69 41.54 -4.98
C CYS A 169 -11.41 42.93 -4.39
N SER A 170 -10.14 43.26 -4.09
CA SER A 170 -9.73 44.60 -3.65
C SER A 170 -9.70 45.63 -4.79
N ASN A 171 -9.40 45.21 -6.03
CA ASN A 171 -9.34 46.11 -7.19
C ASN A 171 -10.70 46.37 -7.85
N ASN A 172 -11.72 45.52 -7.60
CA ASN A 172 -13.10 45.70 -8.08
C ASN A 172 -14.07 46.21 -6.99
N MET A 173 -13.56 46.66 -5.83
CA MET A 173 -14.40 47.42 -4.90
C MET A 173 -14.63 48.83 -5.46
N PRO A 174 -15.89 49.26 -5.68
CA PRO A 174 -16.16 50.66 -6.00
C PRO A 174 -15.64 51.55 -4.86
N ASN A 175 -15.15 52.75 -5.20
CA ASN A 175 -14.61 53.79 -4.31
C ASN A 175 -15.66 54.38 -3.34
N TYR A 176 -16.43 53.55 -2.67
CA TYR A 176 -17.33 53.94 -1.59
C TYR A 176 -17.26 52.85 -0.54
N ILE A 177 -16.38 53.04 0.45
CA ILE A 177 -16.63 52.89 1.89
C ILE A 177 -15.31 53.30 2.55
N ILE A 178 -15.12 54.61 2.67
CA ILE A 178 -14.32 55.21 3.73
C ILE A 178 -15.33 55.51 4.84
N PHE A 179 -15.46 54.62 5.82
CA PHE A 179 -15.99 55.01 7.12
C PHE A 179 -14.85 54.97 8.13
N ILE A 180 -14.34 56.18 8.36
CA ILE A 180 -13.49 56.57 9.47
C ILE A 180 -14.26 56.24 10.74
N ASN A 181 -13.75 55.32 11.57
CA ASN A 181 -14.17 55.27 12.97
C ASN A 181 -13.04 55.90 13.80
N GLN A 182 -13.05 57.23 13.86
CA GLN A 182 -12.44 57.98 14.95
C GLN A 182 -13.22 57.65 16.23
N GLY A 183 -12.48 57.47 17.33
CA GLY A 183 -12.92 56.74 18.51
C GLY A 183 -14.04 57.36 19.34
N SER A 184 -14.34 56.68 20.44
CA SER A 184 -15.13 57.18 21.58
C SER A 184 -14.99 56.22 22.76
N LYS A 185 -14.17 56.65 23.73
CA LYS A 185 -14.11 56.29 25.17
C LYS A 185 -13.69 54.88 25.57
#